data_AF-A0A7X0IXB5-F1
#
_entry.id   AF-A0A7X0IXB5-F1
#
_cell.length_a   1.000
_cell.length_b   1.000
_cell.length_c   1.000
_cell.angle_alpha   90.00
_cell.angle_beta   90.00
_cell.angle_gamma   90.00
#
_symmetry.space_group_name_H-M   'P 1'
#
loop_
_entity.id
_entity.type
_entity.pdbx_description
1 polymer ?
#
loop_
_entity_poly.entity_id
_entity_poly.type
_entity_poly.pdbx_seq_one_letter_code
_entity_poly.pdbx_strand_id
1 'polypeptide(L)'
;MIPQDYITAWNGVVPWASQWQVEQDLIISRAIVAIFSDPFLRDELRFRGGTALNKLHFPKPLRYSEDIDLVRTTAGPIRPLLEHLQDVLDPWLGKPRFDQARLRPNLNTLSKPKTKFLRVR
;
A
#
# COMPACT_ATOMS: atom_id res chain seq x y z
N MET A 1 6.79 11.94 6.61
CA MET A 1 5.76 11.91 7.67
C MET A 1 4.74 12.99 7.37
N ILE A 2 3.44 12.72 7.53
CA ILE A 2 2.38 13.70 7.21
C ILE A 2 2.24 14.67 8.40
N PRO A 3 2.15 15.99 8.18
CA PRO A 3 1.95 16.94 9.29
C PRO A 3 0.67 16.66 10.08
N GLN A 4 0.75 16.82 11.40
CA GLN A 4 -0.31 16.47 12.36
C GLN A 4 -1.65 17.16 12.08
N ASP A 5 -1.62 18.38 11.54
CA ASP A 5 -2.82 19.14 11.22
C ASP A 5 -3.66 18.46 10.13
N TYR A 6 -3.00 17.86 9.11
CA TYR A 6 -3.68 17.10 8.07
C TYR A 6 -4.26 15.78 8.60
N ILE A 7 -3.55 15.12 9.51
CA ILE A 7 -4.04 13.89 10.17
C ILE A 7 -5.30 14.23 10.99
N THR A 8 -5.25 15.32 11.75
CA THR A 8 -6.38 15.78 12.59
C THR A 8 -7.58 16.16 11.74
N ALA A 9 -7.37 16.91 10.65
CA ALA A 9 -8.44 17.28 9.73
C ALA A 9 -9.08 16.05 9.07
N TRP A 10 -8.29 15.06 8.65
CA TRP A 10 -8.80 13.86 8.00
C TRP A 10 -9.52 12.90 8.96
N ASN A 11 -9.21 12.94 10.26
CA ASN A 11 -9.86 12.10 11.27
C ASN A 11 -11.39 12.33 11.35
N GLY A 12 -11.89 13.50 10.93
CA GLY A 12 -13.34 13.76 10.83
C GLY A 12 -14.02 13.14 9.61
N VAL A 13 -13.24 12.63 8.64
CA VAL A 13 -13.72 12.09 7.35
C VAL A 13 -13.78 10.56 7.37
N VAL A 14 -12.83 9.92 8.05
CA VAL A 14 -12.67 8.46 8.07
C VAL A 14 -12.97 7.89 9.46
N PRO A 15 -13.56 6.68 9.57
CA PRO A 15 -13.96 6.10 10.84
C PRO A 15 -12.82 5.33 11.53
N TRP A 16 -11.58 5.82 11.43
CA TRP A 16 -10.41 5.11 11.95
C TRP A 16 -10.23 5.39 13.44
N ALA A 17 -9.87 4.35 14.20
CA ALA A 17 -9.85 4.42 15.66
C ALA A 17 -8.63 5.18 16.22
N SER A 18 -7.57 5.29 15.44
CA SER A 18 -6.30 5.87 15.88
C SER A 18 -5.69 6.80 14.82
N GLN A 19 -4.96 7.82 15.28
CA GLN A 19 -4.27 8.76 14.39
C GLN A 19 -3.25 8.08 13.47
N TRP A 20 -2.61 6.99 13.93
CA TRP A 20 -1.68 6.24 13.09
C TRP A 20 -2.39 5.58 11.90
N GLN A 21 -3.64 5.11 12.06
CA GLN A 21 -4.42 4.56 10.96
C GLN A 21 -4.82 5.65 9.97
N VAL A 22 -5.12 6.84 10.46
CA VAL A 22 -5.41 8.01 9.63
C VAL A 22 -4.18 8.43 8.83
N GLU A 23 -3.01 8.53 9.47
CA GLU A 23 -1.76 8.81 8.76
C GLU A 23 -1.45 7.73 7.71
N GLN A 24 -1.58 6.46 8.07
CA GLN A 24 -1.31 5.35 7.16
C GLN A 24 -2.29 5.35 5.96
N ASP A 25 -3.57 5.64 6.19
CA ASP A 25 -4.57 5.79 5.14
C ASP A 25 -4.23 6.93 4.16
N LEU A 26 -3.74 8.06 4.67
CA LEU A 26 -3.25 9.18 3.87
C LEU A 26 -1.99 8.81 3.07
N ILE A 27 -1.04 8.11 3.69
CA ILE A 27 0.17 7.60 3.03
C ILE A 27 -0.20 6.65 1.88
N ILE A 28 -1.09 5.70 2.12
CA ILE A 28 -1.56 4.75 1.10
C ILE A 28 -2.23 5.50 -0.05
N SER A 29 -3.09 6.47 0.28
CA SER A 29 -3.78 7.29 -0.73
C SER A 29 -2.78 8.05 -1.60
N ARG A 30 -1.78 8.69 -0.99
CA ARG A 30 -0.70 9.39 -1.70
C ARG A 30 0.14 8.43 -2.55
N ALA A 31 0.48 7.26 -2.04
CA ALA A 31 1.25 6.25 -2.76
C ALA A 31 0.52 5.74 -3.99
N ILE A 32 -0.79 5.46 -3.89
CA ILE A 32 -1.61 5.04 -5.03
C ILE A 32 -1.60 6.14 -6.10
N VAL A 33 -1.86 7.39 -5.73
CA VAL A 33 -1.81 8.51 -6.68
C VAL A 33 -0.45 8.61 -7.36
N ALA A 34 0.64 8.53 -6.58
CA ALA A 34 1.99 8.63 -7.12
C ALA A 34 2.32 7.49 -8.10
N ILE A 35 2.02 6.23 -7.72
CA ILE A 35 2.25 5.05 -8.56
C ILE A 35 1.51 5.16 -9.90
N PHE A 36 0.22 5.53 -9.87
CA PHE A 36 -0.58 5.60 -11.10
C PHE A 36 -0.45 6.93 -11.87
N SER A 37 0.32 7.89 -11.34
CA SER A 37 0.73 9.09 -12.08
C SER A 37 1.97 8.84 -12.95
N ASP A 38 2.80 7.85 -12.62
CA ASP A 38 3.89 7.40 -13.47
C ASP A 38 3.31 6.64 -14.70
N PRO A 39 3.61 7.07 -15.94
CA PRO A 39 3.03 6.45 -17.13
C PRO A 39 3.39 4.96 -17.29
N PHE A 40 4.61 4.57 -16.95
CA PHE A 40 5.09 3.20 -17.09
C PHE A 40 4.39 2.29 -16.07
N LEU A 41 4.37 2.68 -14.80
CA LEU A 41 3.72 1.92 -13.72
C LEU A 41 2.21 1.82 -13.94
N ARG A 42 1.56 2.88 -14.41
CA ARG A 42 0.12 2.87 -14.72
C ARG A 42 -0.22 1.81 -15.76
N ASP A 43 0.60 1.68 -16.79
CA ASP A 43 0.34 0.76 -17.89
C ASP A 43 0.64 -0.69 -17.46
N GLU A 44 1.72 -0.89 -16.70
CA GLU A 44 2.21 -2.20 -16.26
C GLU A 44 1.42 -2.81 -15.07
N LEU A 45 0.91 -1.98 -14.16
CA LEU A 45 0.30 -2.43 -12.90
C LEU A 45 -1.23 -2.29 -12.88
N ARG A 46 -1.87 -3.16 -12.10
CA ARG A 46 -3.27 -3.01 -11.70
C ARG A 46 -3.39 -3.08 -10.19
N PHE A 47 -4.17 -2.16 -9.64
CA PHE A 47 -4.49 -2.13 -8.22
C PHE A 47 -5.69 -3.04 -7.93
N ARG A 48 -5.53 -3.93 -6.95
CA ARG A 48 -6.54 -4.91 -6.57
C ARG A 48 -6.62 -5.08 -5.06
N GLY A 49 -7.41 -6.07 -4.62
CA GLY A 49 -7.49 -6.45 -3.22
C GLY A 49 -8.47 -5.59 -2.42
N GLY A 50 -8.44 -5.78 -1.10
CA GLY A 50 -9.39 -5.14 -0.18
C GLY A 50 -9.25 -3.63 -0.14
N THR A 51 -8.03 -3.12 -0.27
CA THR A 51 -7.76 -1.68 -0.28
C THR A 51 -8.31 -1.02 -1.55
N ALA A 52 -8.20 -1.69 -2.71
CA ALA A 52 -8.81 -1.20 -3.96
C ALA A 52 -10.33 -1.14 -3.86
N LEU A 53 -10.96 -2.19 -3.32
CA LEU A 53 -12.39 -2.22 -3.09
C LEU A 53 -12.83 -1.08 -2.15
N ASN A 54 -12.10 -0.88 -1.05
CA ASN A 54 -12.41 0.14 -0.05
C ASN A 54 -12.23 1.57 -0.55
N LYS A 55 -11.20 1.83 -1.36
CA LYS A 55 -10.86 3.18 -1.86
C LYS A 55 -11.60 3.58 -3.12
N LEU A 56 -11.91 2.64 -4.02
CA LEU A 56 -12.41 2.95 -5.36
C LEU A 56 -13.90 2.64 -5.57
N HIS A 57 -14.47 1.71 -4.79
CA HIS A 57 -15.83 1.21 -5.05
C HIS A 57 -16.84 1.52 -3.95
N PHE A 58 -16.40 1.64 -2.70
CA PHE A 58 -17.32 1.95 -1.61
C PHE A 58 -17.52 3.45 -1.44
N PRO A 59 -18.77 3.91 -1.19
CA PRO A 59 -19.06 5.32 -0.95
C PRO A 59 -18.47 5.81 0.37
N LYS A 60 -18.21 4.89 1.31
CA LYS A 60 -17.54 5.16 2.59
C LYS A 60 -16.62 3.98 2.91
N PRO A 61 -15.45 4.24 3.51
CA PRO A 61 -14.54 3.18 3.86
C PRO A 61 -15.13 2.30 4.99
N LEU A 62 -15.18 0.98 4.78
CA LEU A 62 -15.86 0.03 5.66
C LEU A 62 -14.94 -0.62 6.68
N ARG A 63 -13.68 -0.84 6.30
CA ARG A 63 -12.67 -1.43 7.19
C ARG A 63 -11.31 -0.82 6.92
N TYR A 64 -10.51 -0.74 7.97
CA TYR A 64 -9.10 -0.38 7.83
C TYR A 64 -8.35 -1.46 7.03
N SER A 65 -7.43 -1.02 6.18
CA SER A 65 -6.57 -1.86 5.35
C SER A 65 -5.25 -1.14 5.12
N GLU A 66 -4.13 -1.81 5.38
CA GLU A 66 -2.79 -1.21 5.30
C GLU A 66 -1.98 -1.64 4.07
N ASP A 67 -2.38 -2.73 3.43
CA ASP A 67 -1.67 -3.32 2.30
C ASP A 67 -2.08 -2.66 0.96
N ILE A 68 -1.12 -2.52 0.05
CA ILE A 68 -1.37 -2.17 -1.36
C ILE A 68 -1.08 -3.41 -2.20
N ASP A 69 -2.13 -4.05 -2.73
CA ASP A 69 -1.98 -5.21 -3.61
C ASP A 69 -1.90 -4.76 -5.07
N LEU A 70 -0.74 -4.98 -5.69
CA LEU A 70 -0.49 -4.65 -7.09
C LEU A 70 -0.24 -5.95 -7.87
N VAL A 71 -0.77 -6.03 -9.09
CA VAL A 71 -0.47 -7.13 -10.02
C VAL A 71 0.07 -6.56 -11.31
N ARG A 72 1.11 -7.19 -11.86
CA ARG A 72 1.62 -6.86 -13.20
C ARG A 72 0.73 -7.49 -14.27
N THR A 73 0.49 -6.75 -15.34
CA THR A 73 -0.38 -7.20 -16.45
C THR A 73 0.38 -7.78 -17.63
N THR A 74 1.66 -7.45 -17.76
CA THR A 74 2.53 -7.88 -18.85
C THR A 74 3.60 -8.85 -18.35
N ALA A 75 4.10 -9.70 -19.24
CA ALA A 75 5.27 -10.53 -18.96
C ALA A 75 6.55 -9.70 -19.16
N GLY A 76 7.53 -9.86 -18.28
CA GLY A 76 8.81 -9.18 -18.43
C GLY A 76 9.69 -9.25 -17.17
N PRO A 77 10.91 -8.71 -17.24
CA PRO A 77 11.79 -8.62 -16.08
C PRO A 77 11.16 -7.70 -15.02
N ILE A 78 11.27 -8.10 -13.75
CA ILE A 78 10.69 -7.33 -12.62
C ILE A 78 11.52 -6.07 -12.28
N ARG A 79 12.80 -6.04 -12.66
CA ARG A 79 13.74 -4.98 -12.27
C ARG A 79 13.29 -3.56 -12.69
N PRO A 80 12.91 -3.29 -13.95
CA PRO A 80 12.45 -1.95 -14.34
C PRO A 80 11.24 -1.48 -13.53
N LEU A 81 10.32 -2.40 -13.21
CA LEU A 81 9.15 -2.10 -12.39
C LEU A 81 9.52 -1.71 -10.96
N LEU A 82 10.51 -2.39 -10.36
CA LEU A 82 11.00 -2.04 -9.03
C LEU A 82 11.77 -0.72 -9.03
N GLU A 83 12.49 -0.38 -10.10
CA GLU A 83 13.21 0.88 -10.25
C GLU A 83 12.23 2.05 -10.30
N HIS A 84 11.21 1.99 -11.15
CA HIS A 84 10.16 3.02 -11.19
C HIS A 84 9.40 3.16 -9.84
N LEU A 85 9.10 2.04 -9.16
CA LEU A 85 8.49 2.11 -7.84
C LEU A 85 9.39 2.83 -6.82
N GLN A 86 10.69 2.59 -6.84
CA GLN A 86 11.65 3.29 -5.99
C GLN A 86 11.71 4.78 -6.36
N ASP A 87 11.80 5.13 -7.63
CA ASP A 87 11.86 6.53 -8.09
C ASP A 87 10.64 7.34 -7.62
N VAL A 88 9.45 6.72 -7.59
CA VAL A 88 8.21 7.36 -7.17
C VAL A 88 8.03 7.40 -5.65
N LEU A 89 8.46 6.36 -4.92
CA LEU A 89 8.15 6.19 -3.49
C LEU A 89 9.29 6.61 -2.57
N ASP A 90 10.54 6.29 -2.90
CA ASP A 90 11.72 6.56 -2.06
C ASP A 90 11.90 8.03 -1.68
N PRO A 91 11.60 9.03 -2.54
CA PRO A 91 11.81 10.45 -2.20
C PRO A 91 11.06 10.93 -0.95
N TRP A 92 9.99 10.25 -0.54
CA TRP A 92 9.16 10.67 0.60
C TRP A 92 8.82 9.56 1.60
N LEU A 93 8.92 8.28 1.19
CA LEU A 93 8.83 7.12 2.10
C LEU A 93 10.19 6.61 2.57
N GLY A 94 11.28 7.01 1.91
CA GLY A 94 12.60 6.43 2.13
C GLY A 94 12.70 5.01 1.59
N LYS A 95 13.88 4.40 1.78
CA LYS A 95 14.18 3.07 1.23
C LYS A 95 13.37 1.98 1.92
N PRO A 96 12.73 1.06 1.17
CA PRO A 96 11.97 -0.04 1.75
C PRO A 96 12.88 -1.01 2.54
N ARG A 97 12.35 -1.56 3.63
CA ARG A 97 12.97 -2.71 4.32
C ARG A 97 12.40 -3.99 3.72
N PHE A 98 13.25 -4.76 3.04
CA PHE A 98 12.86 -6.05 2.47
C PHE A 98 12.96 -7.15 3.53
N ASP A 99 11.82 -7.59 4.06
CA ASP A 99 11.74 -8.88 4.75
C ASP A 99 11.57 -9.97 3.70
N GLN A 100 12.66 -10.68 3.39
CA GLN A 100 12.58 -11.90 2.58
C GLN A 100 11.73 -12.92 3.35
N ALA A 101 10.45 -13.02 2.99
CA ALA A 101 9.57 -14.06 3.49
C ALA A 101 10.13 -15.41 3.01
N ARG A 102 10.90 -16.08 3.89
CA ARG A 102 11.38 -17.45 3.71
C ARG A 102 10.25 -18.29 3.10
N LEU A 103 10.47 -18.77 1.87
CA LEU A 103 9.57 -19.69 1.17
C LEU A 103 9.21 -20.83 2.14
N ARG A 104 7.98 -20.84 2.64
CA ARG A 104 7.42 -21.95 3.41
C ARG A 104 6.27 -22.52 2.59
N PRO A 105 6.34 -23.79 2.17
CA PRO A 105 5.12 -24.53 1.83
C PRO A 105 4.30 -24.59 3.12
N ASN A 106 3.09 -24.03 3.10
CA ASN A 106 2.24 -24.01 4.29
C ASN A 106 1.75 -25.43 4.63
N LEU A 107 2.04 -25.89 5.85
CA LEU A 107 1.10 -26.71 6.63
C LEU A 107 0.57 -25.82 7.76
N ASN A 108 -0.76 -25.74 7.88
CA ASN A 108 -1.46 -24.90 8.85
C ASN A 108 -1.19 -25.35 10.30
N THR A 109 -1.00 -24.40 11.22
CA THR A 109 -1.79 -24.23 12.47
C THR A 109 -1.26 -23.06 13.33
N LEU A 110 -2.21 -22.27 13.87
CA LEU A 110 -2.18 -21.46 15.10
C LEU A 110 -1.34 -20.16 15.21
N SER A 111 -2.11 -19.09 15.48
CA SER A 111 -1.93 -17.97 16.41
C SER A 111 -0.63 -17.11 16.45
N LYS A 112 -0.85 -15.81 16.18
CA LYS A 112 -0.32 -14.58 16.82
C LYS A 112 0.13 -13.50 15.81
N PRO A 113 -0.05 -12.21 16.16
CA PRO A 113 -0.02 -11.11 15.20
C PRO A 113 1.42 -10.79 14.85
N LYS A 114 1.71 -10.69 13.55
CA LYS A 114 2.94 -10.08 13.05
C LYS A 114 2.53 -8.84 12.28
N THR A 115 2.90 -7.69 12.83
CA THR A 115 3.01 -6.41 12.14
C THR A 115 3.70 -6.68 10.80
N LYS A 116 2.97 -6.50 9.70
CA LYS A 116 3.48 -6.79 8.35
C LYS A 116 3.81 -5.49 7.67
N PHE A 117 5.10 -5.29 7.49
CA PHE A 117 5.61 -4.39 6.47
C PHE A 117 5.25 -4.96 5.09
N LEU A 118 4.93 -4.03 4.19
CA LEU A 118 4.66 -4.15 2.75
C LEU A 118 5.06 -5.50 2.15
N ARG A 119 4.07 -6.33 1.79
CA ARG A 119 4.29 -7.60 1.10
C ARG A 119 3.81 -7.52 -0.35
N VAL A 120 4.73 -7.20 -1.26
CA VAL A 120 4.51 -7.40 -2.70
C VAL A 120 4.49 -8.92 -2.95
N ARG A 121 3.35 -9.45 -3.40
CA ARG A 121 3.22 -10.85 -3.86
C ARG A 121 3.21 -10.91 -5.37
#